data_AF-K9VAG4-F1
#
_entry.id   AF-K9VAG4-F1
#
_cell.length_a   1.000
_cell.length_b   1.000
_cell.length_c   1.000
_cell.angle_alpha   90.00
_cell.angle_beta   90.00
_cell.angle_gamma   90.00
#
_symmetry.space_group_name_H-M   'P 1'
#
loop_
_entity.id
_entity.type
_entity.pdbx_description
1 polymer ?
#
loop_
_entity_poly.entity_id
_entity_poly.type
_entity_poly.pdbx_seq_one_letter_code
_entity_poly.pdbx_strand_id
1 'polypeptide(L)'
;MNQSDTEIIESTLRWMTEFVELPHPVFSDLPICPFTKKARLANQILFKIERFSALTEFDRDSAIMKSIYEFYNSEYEIMLVINPEKTAISAPQTKELIDKLNDRISELGLLAFHTHPEEDFNIDGLHTRRMPYPGFTVQVNSKLKPASDALEKTEYYKNWTAEQLKYFGIPRN
;
A
#
# COMPACT_ATOMS: atom_id res chain seq x y z
N MET A 1 2.23 11.71 -18.73
CA MET A 1 2.85 10.39 -18.54
C MET A 1 3.59 10.04 -19.80
N ASN A 2 4.85 9.67 -19.67
CA ASN A 2 5.62 9.11 -20.79
C ASN A 2 5.23 7.62 -20.99
N GLN A 3 5.68 7.01 -22.08
CA GLN A 3 5.35 5.61 -22.39
C GLN A 3 5.75 4.64 -21.26
N SER A 4 6.86 4.89 -20.57
CA SER A 4 7.31 4.06 -19.44
C SER A 4 6.42 4.16 -18.20
N ASP A 5 5.84 5.32 -17.91
CA ASP A 5 4.92 5.48 -16.78
C ASP A 5 3.65 4.63 -16.98
N THR A 6 3.13 4.61 -18.21
CA THR A 6 1.97 3.80 -18.58
C THR A 6 2.26 2.31 -18.39
N GLU A 7 3.42 1.82 -18.85
CA GLU A 7 3.83 0.42 -18.71
C GLU A 7 3.96 -0.01 -17.24
N ILE A 8 4.47 0.87 -16.37
CA ILE A 8 4.57 0.62 -14.92
C ILE A 8 3.18 0.52 -14.29
N ILE A 9 2.27 1.43 -14.63
CA ILE A 9 0.90 1.43 -14.13
C ILE A 9 0.17 0.17 -14.62
N GLU A 10 0.29 -0.19 -15.90
CA GLU A 10 -0.31 -1.40 -16.45
C GLU A 10 0.22 -2.68 -15.79
N SER A 11 1.54 -2.77 -15.56
CA SER A 11 2.13 -3.88 -14.83
C SER A 11 1.60 -3.98 -13.40
N THR A 12 1.36 -2.84 -12.76
CA THR A 12 0.84 -2.77 -11.39
C THR A 12 -0.65 -3.13 -11.35
N LEU A 13 -1.44 -2.64 -12.30
CA LEU A 13 -2.85 -3.00 -12.46
C LEU A 13 -3.01 -4.50 -12.70
N ARG A 14 -2.15 -5.10 -13.52
CA ARG A 14 -2.14 -6.54 -13.78
C ARG A 14 -1.91 -7.33 -12.49
N TRP A 15 -0.91 -6.94 -11.70
CA TRP A 15 -0.69 -7.53 -10.37
C TRP A 15 -1.91 -7.36 -9.45
N MET A 16 -2.57 -6.20 -9.46
CA MET A 16 -3.78 -6.00 -8.67
C MET A 16 -4.90 -6.95 -9.09
N THR A 17 -5.18 -7.06 -10.39
CA THR A 17 -6.31 -7.87 -10.90
C THR A 17 -6.05 -9.38 -10.89
N GLU A 18 -4.80 -9.80 -11.07
CA GLU A 18 -4.42 -11.21 -11.17
C GLU A 18 -3.95 -11.81 -9.83
N PHE A 19 -3.76 -10.99 -8.79
CA PHE A 19 -3.31 -11.46 -7.49
C PHE A 19 -4.09 -10.84 -6.34
N VAL A 20 -4.04 -9.51 -6.20
CA VAL A 20 -4.59 -8.81 -5.02
C VAL A 20 -6.11 -8.93 -4.91
N GLU A 21 -6.80 -8.87 -6.04
CA GLU A 21 -8.26 -8.91 -6.13
C GLU A 21 -8.83 -10.33 -6.17
N LEU A 22 -7.98 -11.36 -6.30
CA LEU A 22 -8.44 -12.74 -6.38
C LEU A 22 -8.71 -13.32 -4.99
N PRO A 23 -9.85 -14.02 -4.81
CA PRO A 23 -10.09 -14.88 -3.65
C PRO A 23 -8.91 -15.79 -3.35
N HIS A 24 -8.58 -15.97 -2.07
CA HIS A 24 -7.55 -16.90 -1.66
C HIS A 24 -7.96 -17.67 -0.39
N PRO A 25 -7.70 -19.00 -0.30
CA PRO A 25 -8.07 -19.82 0.87
C PRO A 25 -7.48 -19.31 2.19
N VAL A 26 -6.29 -18.71 2.14
CA VAL A 26 -5.62 -18.07 3.30
C VAL A 26 -6.50 -16.99 3.95
N PHE A 27 -7.33 -16.32 3.16
CA PHE A 27 -8.25 -15.27 3.62
C PHE A 27 -9.70 -15.75 3.60
N SER A 28 -9.94 -17.06 3.67
CA SER A 28 -11.29 -17.65 3.67
C SER A 28 -12.10 -17.26 2.43
N ASP A 29 -11.45 -17.39 1.26
CA ASP A 29 -11.99 -17.07 -0.07
C ASP A 29 -12.37 -15.59 -0.26
N LEU A 30 -11.92 -14.73 0.64
CA LEU A 30 -11.87 -13.28 0.41
C LEU A 30 -10.62 -12.92 -0.40
N PRO A 31 -10.64 -11.78 -1.13
CA PRO A 31 -9.44 -11.27 -1.79
C PRO A 31 -8.31 -10.94 -0.81
N ILE A 32 -7.08 -10.95 -1.29
CA ILE A 32 -5.90 -10.51 -0.50
C ILE A 32 -6.14 -9.10 0.06
N CYS A 33 -6.62 -8.17 -0.78
CA CYS A 33 -7.16 -6.90 -0.32
C CYS A 33 -8.61 -6.76 -0.79
N PRO A 34 -9.61 -6.91 0.10
CA PRO A 34 -11.04 -6.85 -0.24
C PRO A 34 -11.50 -5.51 -0.83
N PHE A 35 -10.72 -4.44 -0.64
CA PHE A 35 -11.10 -3.08 -1.04
C PHE A 35 -10.54 -2.66 -2.41
N THR A 36 -9.48 -3.32 -2.89
CA THR A 36 -8.76 -2.93 -4.11
C THR A 36 -9.66 -2.90 -5.34
N LYS A 37 -10.48 -3.93 -5.54
CA LYS A 37 -11.39 -4.02 -6.70
C LYS A 37 -12.39 -2.88 -6.75
N LYS A 38 -13.00 -2.54 -5.61
CA LYS A 38 -13.97 -1.44 -5.50
C LYS A 38 -13.29 -0.11 -5.84
N ALA A 39 -12.13 0.16 -5.25
CA ALA A 39 -11.39 1.39 -5.50
C ALA A 39 -10.97 1.52 -6.97
N ARG A 40 -10.48 0.44 -7.59
CA ARG A 40 -10.10 0.43 -9.01
C ARG A 40 -11.29 0.70 -9.92
N LEU A 41 -12.41 0.00 -9.74
CA LEU A 41 -13.60 0.17 -10.59
C LEU A 41 -14.25 1.56 -10.43
N ALA A 42 -14.10 2.18 -9.26
CA ALA A 42 -14.59 3.53 -8.98
C ALA A 42 -13.61 4.65 -9.33
N ASN A 43 -12.46 4.33 -9.95
CA ASN A 43 -11.36 5.28 -10.24
C ASN A 43 -10.90 6.05 -8.98
N GLN A 44 -10.84 5.38 -7.83
CA GLN A 44 -10.48 5.95 -6.52
C GLN A 44 -9.01 5.74 -6.15
N ILE A 45 -8.17 5.43 -7.13
CA ILE A 45 -6.73 5.21 -6.95
C ILE A 45 -5.96 6.29 -7.70
N LEU A 46 -5.21 7.11 -6.96
CA LEU A 46 -4.27 8.09 -7.50
C LEU A 46 -2.90 7.42 -7.68
N PHE A 47 -2.47 7.26 -8.93
CA PHE A 47 -1.14 6.71 -9.24
C PHE A 47 -0.10 7.83 -9.33
N LYS A 48 1.06 7.63 -8.70
CA LYS A 48 2.22 8.53 -8.76
C LYS A 48 3.47 7.73 -9.10
N ILE A 49 4.17 8.13 -10.16
CA ILE A 49 5.47 7.53 -10.53
C ILE A 49 6.56 8.48 -10.05
N GLU A 50 7.25 8.11 -8.97
CA GLU A 50 8.20 8.97 -8.29
C GLU A 50 9.46 8.21 -7.88
N ARG A 51 10.62 8.83 -8.03
CA ARG A 51 11.90 8.26 -7.61
C ARG A 51 12.15 8.55 -6.14
N PHE A 52 12.50 7.51 -5.42
CA PHE A 52 12.96 7.60 -4.03
C PHE A 52 14.03 6.56 -3.74
N SER A 53 14.76 6.75 -2.65
CA SER A 53 15.80 5.83 -2.18
C SER A 53 15.84 5.84 -0.66
N ALA A 54 16.74 5.08 -0.06
CA ALA A 54 16.95 5.08 1.39
C ALA A 54 17.33 6.48 1.95
N LEU A 55 17.80 7.39 1.10
CA LEU A 55 18.20 8.75 1.45
C LEU A 55 17.10 9.79 1.22
N THR A 56 15.90 9.38 0.80
CA THR A 56 14.80 10.30 0.56
C THR A 56 14.35 10.97 1.87
N GLU A 57 14.30 12.29 1.86
CA GLU A 57 13.81 13.12 2.95
C GLU A 57 12.40 13.64 2.66
N PHE A 58 11.59 13.77 3.71
CA PHE A 58 10.18 14.19 3.63
C PHE A 58 9.98 15.63 4.05
N ASP A 59 10.76 16.52 3.45
CA ASP A 59 10.54 17.96 3.60
C ASP A 59 9.27 18.39 2.90
N ARG A 60 8.67 19.49 3.37
CA ARG A 60 7.38 20.01 2.88
C ARG A 60 7.33 20.16 1.36
N ASP A 61 8.45 20.55 0.75
CA ASP A 61 8.55 20.82 -0.69
C ASP A 61 9.07 19.63 -1.52
N SER A 62 9.34 18.49 -0.89
CA SER A 62 9.71 17.25 -1.59
C SER A 62 8.60 16.79 -2.52
N ALA A 63 8.95 16.06 -3.59
CA ALA A 63 7.99 15.55 -4.56
C ALA A 63 6.92 14.67 -3.89
N ILE A 64 7.35 13.75 -3.02
CA ILE A 64 6.46 12.85 -2.29
C ILE A 64 5.50 13.63 -1.39
N MET A 65 5.99 14.60 -0.60
CA MET A 65 5.10 15.37 0.27
C MET A 65 4.10 16.21 -0.52
N LYS A 66 4.51 16.78 -1.67
CA LYS A 66 3.57 17.47 -2.57
C LYS A 66 2.47 16.53 -3.07
N SER A 67 2.81 15.31 -3.49
CA SER A 67 1.82 14.30 -3.89
C SER A 67 0.92 13.85 -2.75
N ILE A 68 1.45 13.76 -1.52
CA ILE A 68 0.65 13.45 -0.34
C ILE A 68 -0.35 14.58 -0.04
N TYR A 69 0.06 15.85 -0.15
CA TYR A 69 -0.86 16.97 0.01
C TYR A 69 -1.89 17.05 -1.12
N GLU A 70 -1.52 16.71 -2.35
CA GLU A 70 -2.48 16.57 -3.45
C GLU A 70 -3.51 15.49 -3.13
N PHE A 71 -3.06 14.30 -2.70
CA PHE A 71 -3.94 13.21 -2.29
C PHE A 71 -4.86 13.63 -1.13
N TYR A 72 -4.30 14.24 -0.09
CA TYR A 72 -5.04 14.71 1.08
C TYR A 72 -6.16 15.69 0.74
N ASN A 73 -5.98 16.54 -0.28
CA ASN A 73 -6.97 17.50 -0.75
C ASN A 73 -7.83 16.97 -1.92
N SER A 74 -7.78 15.67 -2.21
CA SER A 74 -8.51 15.05 -3.30
C SER A 74 -9.65 14.16 -2.80
N GLU A 75 -10.50 13.72 -3.72
CA GLU A 75 -11.56 12.75 -3.43
C GLU A 75 -11.08 11.29 -3.49
N TYR A 76 -9.82 11.03 -3.87
CA TYR A 76 -9.27 9.68 -3.99
C TYR A 76 -9.21 8.97 -2.62
N GLU A 77 -9.43 7.66 -2.60
CA GLU A 77 -9.36 6.87 -1.36
C GLU A 77 -7.97 6.27 -1.11
N ILE A 78 -7.23 6.03 -2.19
CA ILE A 78 -5.92 5.39 -2.17
C ILE A 78 -4.98 6.20 -3.07
N MET A 79 -3.78 6.52 -2.59
CA MET A 79 -2.67 6.90 -3.45
C MET A 79 -1.68 5.73 -3.52
N LEU A 80 -1.20 5.41 -4.71
CA LEU A 80 -0.15 4.43 -4.92
C LEU A 80 1.05 5.12 -5.56
N VAL A 81 2.16 5.17 -4.82
CA VAL A 81 3.43 5.73 -5.28
C VAL A 81 4.35 4.58 -5.68
N ILE A 82 4.88 4.65 -6.90
CA ILE A 82 5.67 3.59 -7.52
C ILE A 82 7.02 4.13 -7.95
N ASN A 83 8.09 3.47 -7.53
CA ASN A 83 9.41 3.76 -8.02
C ASN A 83 9.64 3.10 -9.38
N PRO A 84 9.96 3.86 -10.44
CA PRO A 84 10.23 3.28 -11.75
C PRO A 84 11.53 2.48 -11.78
N GLU A 85 12.43 2.65 -10.81
CA GLU A 85 13.69 1.93 -10.72
C GLU A 85 13.61 0.81 -9.67
N LYS A 86 13.59 -0.45 -10.15
CA LYS A 86 13.41 -1.65 -9.31
C LYS A 86 14.51 -1.85 -8.27
N THR A 87 15.71 -1.32 -8.51
CA THR A 87 16.90 -1.50 -7.67
C THR A 87 17.26 -0.26 -6.85
N ALA A 88 16.45 0.81 -6.90
CA ALA A 88 16.75 2.08 -6.24
C ALA A 88 16.75 1.98 -4.70
N ILE A 89 16.05 0.98 -4.16
CA ILE A 89 15.86 0.76 -2.74
C ILE A 89 15.62 -0.73 -2.50
N SER A 90 16.10 -1.28 -1.39
CA SER A 90 15.81 -2.66 -0.98
C SER A 90 14.50 -2.77 -0.18
N ALA A 91 13.97 -3.98 0.01
CA ALA A 91 12.77 -4.20 0.83
C ALA A 91 12.92 -3.65 2.27
N PRO A 92 14.01 -3.96 3.03
CA PRO A 92 14.17 -3.42 4.38
C PRO A 92 14.25 -1.90 4.41
N GLN A 93 14.96 -1.29 3.46
CA GLN A 93 15.05 0.17 3.37
C GLN A 93 13.71 0.81 3.00
N THR A 94 12.89 0.15 2.17
CA THR A 94 11.55 0.63 1.84
C THR A 94 10.70 0.67 3.10
N LYS A 95 10.74 -0.38 3.92
CA LYS A 95 10.05 -0.41 5.21
C LYS A 95 10.49 0.75 6.11
N GLU A 96 11.79 0.93 6.32
CA GLU A 96 12.33 2.01 7.17
C GLU A 96 11.93 3.40 6.67
N LEU A 97 11.93 3.60 5.35
CA LEU A 97 11.49 4.85 4.73
C LEU A 97 10.00 5.10 4.98
N ILE A 98 9.14 4.07 4.89
CA ILE A 98 7.71 4.21 5.14
C ILE A 98 7.39 4.39 6.63
N ASP A 99 8.17 3.82 7.54
CA ASP A 99 8.03 4.10 8.97
C ASP A 99 8.30 5.60 9.24
N LYS A 100 9.38 6.17 8.67
CA LYS A 100 9.65 7.62 8.75
C LYS A 100 8.56 8.47 8.09
N LEU A 101 7.97 8.01 7.00
CA LEU A 101 6.88 8.72 6.34
C LEU A 101 5.64 8.76 7.24
N ASN A 102 5.28 7.63 7.86
CA ASN A 102 4.14 7.51 8.76
C ASN A 102 4.24 8.46 9.96
N ASP A 103 5.44 8.63 10.52
CA ASP A 103 5.68 9.63 11.59
C ASP A 103 5.30 11.05 11.13
N ARG A 104 5.43 11.37 9.84
CA ARG A 104 5.18 12.71 9.27
C ARG A 104 3.73 12.92 8.84
N ILE A 105 3.04 11.88 8.39
CA ILE A 105 1.70 12.00 7.81
C ILE A 105 0.58 11.57 8.76
N SER A 106 0.92 11.00 9.92
CA SER A 106 -0.05 10.55 10.93
C SER A 106 -0.96 11.69 11.42
N GLU A 107 -0.42 12.91 11.58
CA GLU A 107 -1.16 14.11 11.96
C GLU A 107 -2.21 14.53 10.91
N LEU A 108 -2.01 14.14 9.64
CA LEU A 108 -2.99 14.32 8.56
C LEU A 108 -4.07 13.24 8.56
N GLY A 109 -4.05 12.30 9.51
CA GLY A 109 -4.94 11.15 9.53
C GLY A 109 -4.70 10.19 8.38
N LEU A 110 -3.48 10.12 7.86
CA LEU A 110 -3.06 9.22 6.79
C LEU A 110 -2.19 8.09 7.34
N LEU A 111 -2.21 6.96 6.63
CA LEU A 111 -1.34 5.81 6.92
C LEU A 111 -0.79 5.24 5.61
N ALA A 112 0.50 4.92 5.61
CA ALA A 112 1.20 4.34 4.47
C ALA A 112 1.64 2.90 4.71
N PHE A 113 1.58 2.09 3.66
CA PHE A 113 2.00 0.69 3.64
C PHE A 113 3.01 0.46 2.51
N HIS A 114 4.19 -0.07 2.84
CA HIS A 114 5.22 -0.38 1.86
C HIS A 114 4.86 -1.61 1.02
N THR A 115 5.36 -1.64 -0.20
CA THR A 115 5.38 -2.80 -1.10
C THR A 115 6.74 -2.88 -1.80
N HIS A 116 7.20 -4.09 -2.07
CA HIS A 116 8.49 -4.31 -2.73
C HIS A 116 8.49 -5.66 -3.45
N PRO A 117 9.16 -5.84 -4.62
CA PRO A 117 9.20 -7.12 -5.33
C PRO A 117 9.72 -8.29 -4.47
N GLU A 118 10.60 -7.96 -3.54
CA GLU A 118 11.26 -8.89 -2.60
C GLU A 118 10.69 -8.83 -1.18
N GLU A 119 9.50 -8.23 -0.99
CA GLU A 119 8.88 -8.14 0.33
C GLU A 119 8.62 -9.54 0.93
N ASP A 120 8.93 -9.72 2.21
CA ASP A 120 8.81 -11.00 2.90
C ASP A 120 7.56 -11.10 3.79
N PHE A 121 6.79 -10.02 3.93
CA PHE A 121 5.50 -10.03 4.61
C PHE A 121 4.58 -11.11 4.04
N ASN A 122 4.41 -12.18 4.81
CA ASN A 122 3.69 -13.38 4.44
C ASN A 122 2.59 -13.71 5.44
N ILE A 123 1.46 -14.23 4.96
CA ILE A 123 0.39 -14.79 5.78
C ILE A 123 0.25 -16.25 5.35
N ASP A 124 0.54 -17.19 6.24
CA ASP A 124 0.43 -18.64 5.96
C ASP A 124 1.12 -19.06 4.63
N GLY A 125 2.37 -18.59 4.45
CA GLY A 125 3.17 -18.87 3.25
C GLY A 125 2.86 -18.02 2.01
N LEU A 126 1.83 -17.16 2.06
CA LEU A 126 1.48 -16.26 0.95
C LEU A 126 2.08 -14.86 1.14
N HIS A 127 2.99 -14.45 0.25
CA HIS A 127 3.57 -13.09 0.25
C HIS A 127 2.62 -12.06 -0.35
N THR A 128 1.99 -11.22 0.47
CA THR A 128 0.87 -10.37 0.05
C THR A 128 1.29 -9.00 -0.51
N ARG A 129 2.56 -8.60 -0.32
CA ARG A 129 3.07 -7.25 -0.63
C ARG A 129 4.14 -7.22 -1.73
N ARG A 130 4.30 -8.31 -2.48
CA ARG A 130 5.23 -8.41 -3.61
C ARG A 130 4.69 -7.76 -4.88
N MET A 131 4.75 -6.43 -4.91
CA MET A 131 4.40 -5.63 -6.09
C MET A 131 5.54 -5.63 -7.13
N PRO A 132 5.29 -5.47 -8.44
CA PRO A 132 6.34 -5.55 -9.47
C PRO A 132 7.47 -4.50 -9.39
N TYR A 133 7.27 -3.45 -8.60
CA TYR A 133 8.18 -2.33 -8.37
C TYR A 133 8.18 -1.96 -6.88
N PRO A 134 9.27 -1.36 -6.35
CA PRO A 134 9.25 -0.73 -5.04
C PRO A 134 8.17 0.35 -4.99
N GLY A 135 7.45 0.44 -3.88
CA GLY A 135 6.36 1.39 -3.77
C GLY A 135 5.76 1.45 -2.38
N PHE A 136 4.72 2.27 -2.28
CA PHE A 136 3.88 2.34 -1.10
C PHE A 136 2.49 2.84 -1.44
N THR A 137 1.52 2.42 -0.66
CA THR A 137 0.17 3.00 -0.68
C THR A 137 0.03 4.00 0.45
N VAL A 138 -0.78 5.04 0.25
CA VAL A 138 -1.25 5.96 1.29
C VAL A 138 -2.78 5.91 1.31
N GLN A 139 -3.36 5.77 2.49
CA GLN A 139 -4.81 5.65 2.69
C GLN A 139 -5.27 6.50 3.87
N VAL A 140 -6.55 6.88 3.88
CA VAL A 140 -7.16 7.64 4.97
C VAL A 140 -7.39 6.72 6.17
N ASN A 141 -6.74 7.01 7.31
CA ASN A 141 -6.75 6.14 8.49
C ASN A 141 -8.16 5.92 9.06
N SER A 142 -9.01 6.95 9.04
CA SER A 142 -10.40 6.83 9.52
C SER A 142 -11.26 5.86 8.70
N LYS A 143 -10.87 5.54 7.46
CA LYS A 143 -11.53 4.52 6.62
C LYS A 143 -10.99 3.11 6.88
N LEU A 144 -9.75 2.98 7.37
CA LEU A 144 -9.09 1.69 7.59
C LEU A 144 -9.68 0.93 8.79
N LYS A 145 -9.95 1.62 9.91
CA LYS A 145 -10.48 0.94 11.10
C LYS A 145 -11.85 0.28 10.86
N PRO A 146 -12.87 0.97 10.34
CA PRO A 146 -14.17 0.34 10.08
C PRO A 146 -14.07 -0.83 9.08
N ALA A 147 -13.19 -0.71 8.10
CA ALA A 147 -12.88 -1.76 7.14
C ALA A 147 -12.29 -3.00 7.82
N SER A 148 -11.33 -2.81 8.73
CA SER A 148 -10.72 -3.90 9.51
C SER A 148 -11.71 -4.53 10.49
N ASP A 149 -12.50 -3.72 11.21
CA ASP A 149 -13.55 -4.19 12.13
C ASP A 149 -14.61 -5.03 11.39
N ALA A 150 -14.90 -4.71 10.12
CA ALA A 150 -15.81 -5.51 9.30
C ALA A 150 -15.20 -6.87 8.92
N LEU A 151 -13.90 -6.91 8.60
CA LEU A 151 -13.18 -8.14 8.30
C LEU A 151 -12.98 -9.03 9.54
N GLU A 152 -12.89 -8.45 10.73
CA GLU A 152 -12.79 -9.19 12.00
C GLU A 152 -14.04 -9.99 12.31
N LYS A 153 -15.21 -9.58 11.80
CA LYS A 153 -16.46 -10.34 11.88
C LYS A 153 -16.51 -11.53 10.91
N THR A 154 -15.42 -11.77 10.19
CA THR A 154 -15.24 -12.87 9.23
C THR A 154 -13.99 -13.66 9.59
N GLU A 155 -13.74 -14.72 8.83
CA GLU A 155 -12.55 -15.56 8.97
C GLU A 155 -11.32 -15.01 8.20
N TYR A 156 -11.31 -13.72 7.83
CA TYR A 156 -10.22 -13.08 7.07
C TYR A 156 -8.87 -13.11 7.83
N TYR A 157 -8.90 -12.87 9.14
CA TYR A 157 -7.70 -12.79 9.98
C TYR A 157 -7.30 -14.12 10.63
N LYS A 158 -7.99 -15.23 10.35
CA LYS A 158 -7.77 -16.52 11.06
C LYS A 158 -6.32 -17.04 10.99
N ASN A 159 -5.62 -16.70 9.91
CA ASN A 159 -4.27 -17.14 9.60
C ASN A 159 -3.19 -16.10 9.96
N TRP A 160 -3.57 -14.97 10.56
CA TRP A 160 -2.64 -13.91 10.93
C TRP A 160 -2.12 -14.15 12.34
N THR A 161 -0.82 -13.93 12.55
CA THR A 161 -0.23 -13.92 13.89
C THR A 161 -0.51 -12.59 14.61
N ALA A 162 -0.49 -12.60 15.93
CA ALA A 162 -0.63 -11.38 16.73
C ALA A 162 0.43 -10.31 16.36
N GLU A 163 1.64 -10.74 16.02
CA GLU A 163 2.71 -9.85 15.56
C GLU A 163 2.37 -9.20 14.22
N GLN A 164 1.87 -9.96 13.24
CA GLN A 164 1.44 -9.42 11.94
C GLN A 164 0.27 -8.43 12.10
N LEU A 165 -0.66 -8.72 12.99
CA LEU A 165 -1.80 -7.84 13.27
C LEU A 165 -1.35 -6.52 13.90
N LYS A 166 -0.43 -6.60 14.87
CA LYS A 166 0.20 -5.42 15.48
C LYS A 166 1.00 -4.62 14.43
N TYR A 167 1.77 -5.33 13.60
CA TYR A 167 2.58 -4.73 12.55
C TYR A 167 1.75 -4.05 11.47
N PHE A 168 0.56 -4.57 11.15
CA PHE A 168 -0.36 -3.97 10.18
C PHE A 168 -0.87 -2.59 10.62
N GLY A 169 -0.68 -2.20 11.89
CA GLY A 169 -0.84 -0.80 12.30
C GLY A 169 -2.28 -0.31 12.36
N ILE A 170 -3.27 -1.21 12.30
CA ILE A 170 -4.66 -0.87 12.64
C ILE A 170 -4.84 -1.13 14.14
N PRO A 171 -5.09 -0.09 14.96
CA PRO A 171 -5.29 -0.26 16.39
C PRO A 171 -6.44 -1.22 16.65
N ARG A 172 -6.13 -2.32 17.32
CA ARG A 172 -7.11 -3.23 17.90
C ARG A 172 -7.18 -2.88 19.38
N ASN A 173 -8.38 -2.54 19.86
CA ASN A 173 -8.63 -2.29 21.28
C ASN A 173 -8.58 -3.59 22.07
#